data_AF-A0A7V2G746-F1
#
_entry.id   AF-A0A7V2G746-F1
#
_cell.length_a   1.000
_cell.length_b   1.000
_cell.length_c   1.000
_cell.angle_alpha   90.00
_cell.angle_beta   90.00
_cell.angle_gamma   90.00
#
_symmetry.space_group_name_H-M   'P 1'
#
loop_
_entity.id
_entity.type
_entity.pdbx_description
1 polymer ?
#
loop_
_entity_poly.entity_id
_entity_poly.type
_entity_poly.pdbx_seq_one_letter_code
_entity_poly.pdbx_strand_id
1 'polypeptide(L)'
;MNSTTPIDTEVLIVGAGPAGLTLAIALARAGHPPLIVDRLAASQNTSRAAVIHAHTLEELDGLGVASRLIQAGLRLSRFSIRDRNRVLTRLRFDRLPSPHPLLLMLPQDRTEAILAEALEEAGESVQWNCAVESLCETSAGVEATLRTPEGARVVRARYVIGADGMQSLVRQTAGIGFAGHQFEDSFVLADVELEGNAGHDEVMLFFSPPGPVVVAPLPGGRFRVVATLDPAPDHVGASDIQHLLDTRGPEGRGVRVTAVRWSSRFRIHHRVADRYRRGRYFLVGDAAHVHSPAGGQGMNTGIVDACVLGKLLPEVLAGRKEESYLDGYEVLRRPAANRVLALTGRLTSAAMLKNPVARACRNFAFGLIGRFPPMRRQLEGNLSGISRRAAARVSALKAGPGSAEHGAEGARHGSPSGDWGRSSIPQGTPAGGTTPQR
;
A
#
# COMPACT_ATOMS: atom_id res chain seq x y z
N MET A 1 29.23 20.55 -23.74
CA MET A 1 28.21 20.16 -22.75
C MET A 1 26.97 20.97 -23.08
N ASN A 2 25.99 20.40 -23.77
CA ASN A 2 24.74 21.12 -24.04
C ASN A 2 24.05 21.33 -22.70
N SER A 3 24.05 22.56 -22.20
CA SER A 3 23.33 22.95 -21.00
C SER A 3 21.84 22.92 -21.31
N THR A 4 21.22 21.76 -21.16
CA THR A 4 19.76 21.64 -21.18
C THR A 4 19.22 22.41 -19.97
N THR A 5 18.39 23.43 -20.21
CA THR A 5 17.76 24.22 -19.14
C THR A 5 17.02 23.29 -18.18
N PRO A 6 17.23 23.41 -16.86
CA PRO A 6 16.51 22.61 -15.88
C PRO A 6 15.00 22.79 -15.99
N ILE A 7 14.25 21.71 -15.77
CA ILE A 7 12.79 21.75 -15.66
C ILE A 7 12.44 21.98 -14.20
N ASP A 8 11.70 23.04 -13.90
CA ASP A 8 11.22 23.31 -12.54
C ASP A 8 9.82 22.71 -12.33
N THR A 9 9.61 22.08 -11.17
CA THR A 9 8.29 21.55 -10.75
C THR A 9 8.13 21.67 -9.23
N GLU A 10 6.90 21.74 -8.72
CA GLU A 10 6.69 21.62 -7.28
C GLU A 10 6.94 20.18 -6.81
N VAL A 11 6.56 19.19 -7.63
CA VAL A 11 6.51 17.80 -7.22
C VAL A 11 7.00 16.88 -8.34
N LEU A 12 8.04 16.11 -8.06
CA LEU A 12 8.50 15.01 -8.90
C LEU A 12 8.06 13.66 -8.31
N ILE A 13 7.30 12.88 -9.06
CA ILE A 13 6.92 11.51 -8.72
C ILE A 13 7.78 10.55 -9.54
N VAL A 14 8.52 9.68 -8.85
CA VAL A 14 9.39 8.67 -9.47
C VAL A 14 8.69 7.31 -9.41
N GLY A 15 8.24 6.82 -10.57
CA GLY A 15 7.49 5.57 -10.72
C GLY A 15 6.00 5.78 -11.00
N ALA A 16 5.51 5.22 -12.10
CA ALA A 16 4.13 5.27 -12.56
C ALA A 16 3.38 3.94 -12.36
N GLY A 17 3.66 3.26 -11.24
CA GLY A 17 2.80 2.20 -10.75
C GLY A 17 1.48 2.74 -10.17
N PRO A 18 0.61 1.89 -9.58
CA PRO A 18 -0.72 2.29 -9.15
C PRO A 18 -0.70 3.41 -8.10
N ALA A 19 0.28 3.38 -7.18
CA ALA A 19 0.45 4.42 -6.17
C ALA A 19 0.90 5.77 -6.79
N GLY A 20 1.87 5.75 -7.70
CA GLY A 20 2.37 6.95 -8.36
C GLY A 20 1.31 7.61 -9.23
N LEU A 21 0.61 6.84 -10.06
CA LEU A 21 -0.50 7.33 -10.88
C LEU A 21 -1.64 7.89 -10.02
N THR A 22 -2.02 7.19 -8.95
CA THR A 22 -3.05 7.68 -8.02
C THR A 22 -2.67 9.03 -7.42
N LEU A 23 -1.41 9.18 -6.97
CA LEU A 23 -0.93 10.44 -6.40
C LEU A 23 -0.92 11.54 -7.47
N ALA A 24 -0.47 11.23 -8.68
CA ALA A 24 -0.45 12.19 -9.77
C ALA A 24 -1.84 12.74 -10.09
N ILE A 25 -2.86 11.88 -10.16
CA ILE A 25 -4.26 12.28 -10.36
C ILE A 25 -4.74 13.17 -9.21
N ALA A 26 -4.44 12.78 -7.96
CA ALA A 26 -4.86 13.54 -6.79
C ALA A 26 -4.26 14.95 -6.77
N LEU A 27 -2.98 15.09 -7.11
CA LEU A 27 -2.30 16.39 -7.15
C LEU A 27 -2.76 17.24 -8.33
N ALA A 28 -2.87 16.67 -9.53
CA ALA A 28 -3.36 17.37 -10.73
C ALA A 28 -4.77 17.95 -10.50
N ARG A 29 -5.69 17.14 -9.94
CA ARG A 29 -7.05 17.60 -9.62
C ARG A 29 -7.12 18.62 -8.49
N ALA A 30 -6.12 18.66 -7.63
CA ALA A 30 -6.00 19.67 -6.58
C ALA A 30 -5.34 20.98 -7.08
N GLY A 31 -5.02 21.08 -8.38
CA GLY A 31 -4.40 22.26 -8.99
C GLY A 31 -2.88 22.34 -8.83
N HIS A 32 -2.23 21.22 -8.45
CA HIS A 32 -0.78 21.13 -8.28
C HIS A 32 -0.20 20.03 -9.18
N PRO A 33 -0.16 20.23 -10.51
CA PRO A 33 0.26 19.20 -11.45
C PRO A 33 1.72 18.75 -11.20
N PRO A 34 1.96 17.44 -10.98
CA PRO A 34 3.30 16.92 -10.76
C PRO A 34 3.98 16.49 -12.06
N LEU A 35 5.30 16.53 -12.09
CA LEU A 35 6.07 15.77 -13.08
C LEU A 35 6.15 14.31 -12.62
N ILE A 36 5.56 13.39 -13.38
CA ILE A 36 5.65 11.95 -13.11
C ILE A 36 6.46 11.24 -14.20
N VAL A 37 7.44 10.45 -13.76
CA VAL A 37 8.39 9.75 -14.64
C VAL A 37 8.41 8.26 -14.33
N ASP A 38 8.59 7.43 -15.35
CA ASP A 38 8.85 6.01 -15.18
C ASP A 38 9.94 5.54 -16.14
N ARG A 39 10.82 4.67 -15.64
CA ARG A 39 11.92 4.08 -16.42
C ARG A 39 11.45 3.05 -17.44
N LEU A 40 10.29 2.44 -17.22
CA LEU A 40 9.69 1.45 -18.11
C LEU A 40 8.94 2.16 -19.24
N ALA A 41 8.75 1.45 -20.35
CA ALA A 41 7.78 1.88 -21.34
C ALA A 41 6.35 1.61 -20.83
N ALA A 42 5.37 2.34 -21.37
CA ALA A 42 3.96 2.06 -21.11
C ALA A 42 3.66 0.56 -21.35
N SER A 43 2.84 -0.02 -20.47
CA SER A 43 2.39 -1.43 -20.55
C SER A 43 3.47 -2.51 -20.37
N GLN A 44 4.74 -2.17 -20.10
CA GLN A 44 5.77 -3.17 -19.76
C GLN A 44 5.67 -3.69 -18.32
N ASN A 45 4.90 -3.03 -17.46
CA ASN A 45 4.70 -3.50 -16.11
C ASN A 45 3.81 -4.74 -16.12
N THR A 46 4.37 -5.86 -15.67
CA THR A 46 3.68 -7.14 -15.67
C THR A 46 2.82 -7.28 -14.41
N SER A 47 1.58 -7.75 -14.58
CA SER A 47 0.52 -7.76 -13.57
C SER A 47 0.86 -8.60 -12.33
N ARG A 48 1.22 -7.97 -11.20
CA ARG A 48 1.51 -8.68 -9.93
C ARG A 48 0.33 -8.71 -8.97
N ALA A 49 -0.54 -7.71 -9.03
CA ALA A 49 -1.78 -7.63 -8.27
C ALA A 49 -3.01 -7.82 -9.17
N ALA A 50 -4.12 -8.27 -8.59
CA ALA A 50 -5.37 -8.45 -9.32
C ALA A 50 -6.62 -8.12 -8.50
N VAL A 51 -6.48 -7.71 -7.24
CA VAL A 51 -7.62 -7.49 -6.35
C VAL A 51 -7.63 -6.06 -5.86
N ILE A 52 -8.79 -5.41 -5.94
CA ILE A 52 -9.05 -4.10 -5.39
C ILE A 52 -10.16 -4.25 -4.33
N HIS A 53 -9.86 -3.82 -3.11
CA HIS A 53 -10.74 -3.98 -1.96
C HIS A 53 -11.68 -2.78 -1.79
N ALA A 54 -12.80 -3.01 -1.11
CA ALA A 54 -13.83 -2.02 -0.84
C ALA A 54 -13.29 -0.67 -0.31
N HIS A 55 -12.38 -0.70 0.68
CA HIS A 55 -11.81 0.54 1.21
C HIS A 55 -10.97 1.31 0.19
N THR A 56 -10.24 0.61 -0.68
CA THR A 56 -9.47 1.28 -1.75
C THR A 56 -10.41 1.93 -2.77
N LEU A 57 -11.54 1.29 -3.10
CA LEU A 57 -12.56 1.90 -3.96
C LEU A 57 -13.17 3.17 -3.33
N GLU A 58 -13.43 3.16 -2.01
CA GLU A 58 -13.89 4.36 -1.27
C GLU A 58 -12.90 5.52 -1.39
N GLU A 59 -11.60 5.25 -1.26
CA GLU A 59 -10.57 6.29 -1.35
C GLU A 59 -10.39 6.81 -2.78
N LEU A 60 -10.76 6.01 -3.79
CA LEU A 60 -10.70 6.36 -5.20
C LEU A 60 -11.97 7.08 -5.72
N ASP A 61 -13.05 7.11 -4.95
CA ASP A 61 -14.30 7.81 -5.33
C ASP A 61 -14.04 9.31 -5.55
N GLY A 62 -13.29 9.94 -4.64
CA GLY A 62 -12.93 11.37 -4.76
C GLY A 62 -12.06 11.68 -5.98
N LEU A 63 -11.38 10.67 -6.53
CA LEU A 63 -10.60 10.77 -7.76
C LEU A 63 -11.39 10.36 -9.00
N GLY A 64 -12.68 10.02 -8.88
CA GLY A 64 -13.56 9.69 -10.01
C GLY A 64 -13.17 8.43 -10.80
N VAL A 65 -12.26 7.58 -10.29
CA VAL A 65 -11.77 6.39 -11.00
C VAL A 65 -12.45 5.09 -10.55
N ALA A 66 -13.03 5.06 -9.34
CA ALA A 66 -13.62 3.86 -8.76
C ALA A 66 -14.68 3.21 -9.68
N SER A 67 -15.62 4.00 -10.20
CA SER A 67 -16.68 3.50 -11.10
C SER A 67 -16.12 2.84 -12.37
N ARG A 68 -15.05 3.39 -12.96
CA ARG A 68 -14.42 2.83 -14.17
C ARG A 68 -13.74 1.50 -13.88
N LEU A 69 -13.01 1.42 -12.77
CA LEU A 69 -12.41 0.17 -12.30
C LEU A 69 -13.48 -0.91 -12.06
N ILE A 70 -14.57 -0.54 -11.40
CA ILE A 70 -15.70 -1.43 -11.10
C ILE A 70 -16.45 -1.90 -12.36
N GLN A 71 -16.47 -1.09 -13.43
CA GLN A 71 -17.04 -1.47 -14.73
C GLN A 71 -16.10 -2.39 -15.51
N ALA A 72 -14.79 -2.18 -15.43
CA ALA A 72 -13.79 -2.99 -16.13
C ALA A 72 -13.48 -4.33 -15.44
N GLY A 73 -13.67 -4.41 -14.12
CA GLY A 73 -13.32 -5.59 -13.32
C GLY A 73 -14.46 -6.58 -13.12
N LEU A 74 -14.09 -7.79 -12.68
CA LEU A 74 -15.01 -8.83 -12.29
C LEU A 74 -15.40 -8.64 -10.81
N ARG A 75 -16.68 -8.37 -10.56
CA ARG A 75 -17.20 -8.18 -9.20
C ARG A 75 -17.46 -9.53 -8.55
N LEU A 76 -16.73 -9.82 -7.48
CA LEU A 76 -16.95 -10.97 -6.62
C LEU A 76 -17.47 -10.52 -5.26
N SER A 77 -18.13 -11.44 -4.55
CA SER A 77 -18.60 -11.22 -3.19
C SER A 77 -18.04 -12.23 -2.21
N ARG A 78 -17.34 -13.26 -2.69
CA ARG A 78 -16.95 -14.42 -1.88
C ARG A 78 -15.46 -14.72 -1.99
N PHE A 79 -14.91 -15.13 -0.85
CA PHE A 79 -13.60 -15.72 -0.74
C PHE A 79 -13.72 -16.97 0.13
N SER A 80 -13.34 -18.14 -0.37
CA SER A 80 -13.38 -19.38 0.40
C SER A 80 -11.98 -19.86 0.77
N ILE A 81 -11.84 -20.30 2.01
CA ILE A 81 -10.64 -20.99 2.52
C ILE A 81 -11.00 -22.46 2.66
N ARG A 82 -10.18 -23.33 2.07
CA ARG A 82 -10.53 -24.73 1.81
C ARG A 82 -9.39 -25.67 2.19
N ASP A 83 -9.76 -26.89 2.50
CA ASP A 83 -8.88 -28.06 2.54
C ASP A 83 -9.37 -29.01 1.45
N ARG A 84 -8.70 -29.01 0.29
CA ARG A 84 -9.22 -29.59 -0.95
C ARG A 84 -10.67 -29.14 -1.23
N ASN A 85 -11.60 -30.07 -1.38
CA ASN A 85 -13.00 -29.77 -1.63
C ASN A 85 -13.77 -29.28 -0.38
N ARG A 86 -13.26 -29.56 0.82
CA ARG A 86 -13.90 -29.15 2.08
C ARG A 86 -13.71 -27.66 2.32
N VAL A 87 -14.81 -26.93 2.39
CA VAL A 87 -14.78 -25.50 2.75
C VAL A 87 -14.64 -25.36 4.25
N LEU A 88 -13.57 -24.70 4.69
CA LEU A 88 -13.31 -24.39 6.10
C LEU A 88 -14.05 -23.13 6.52
N THR A 89 -13.96 -22.07 5.70
CA THR A 89 -14.72 -20.84 5.89
C THR A 89 -15.02 -20.15 4.56
N ARG A 90 -16.11 -19.40 4.52
CA ARG A 90 -16.46 -18.50 3.41
C ARG A 90 -16.60 -17.09 3.98
N LEU A 91 -15.82 -16.18 3.43
CA LEU A 91 -15.90 -14.75 3.71
C LEU A 91 -16.83 -14.10 2.68
N ARG A 92 -17.59 -13.11 3.13
CA ARG A 92 -18.58 -12.37 2.36
C ARG A 92 -18.29 -10.89 2.37
N PHE A 93 -18.05 -10.34 1.19
CA PHE A 93 -17.73 -8.93 0.98
C PHE A 93 -18.98 -8.10 0.63
N ASP A 94 -20.09 -8.75 0.27
CA ASP A 94 -21.39 -8.14 -0.04
C ASP A 94 -22.15 -7.56 1.17
N ARG A 95 -21.57 -7.68 2.37
CA ARG A 95 -22.14 -7.17 3.63
C ARG A 95 -21.23 -6.18 4.34
N LEU A 96 -20.19 -5.71 3.65
CA LEU A 96 -19.29 -4.71 4.22
C LEU A 96 -20.03 -3.39 4.40
N PRO A 97 -19.74 -2.62 5.46
CA PRO A 97 -20.27 -1.28 5.65
C PRO A 97 -19.53 -0.28 4.74
N SER A 98 -19.75 -0.42 3.44
CA SER A 98 -19.07 0.29 2.35
C SER A 98 -20.08 0.61 1.24
N PRO A 99 -19.93 1.74 0.52
CA PRO A 99 -20.64 1.97 -0.75
C PRO A 99 -20.25 0.96 -1.83
N HIS A 100 -19.08 0.30 -1.68
CA HIS A 100 -18.57 -0.70 -2.61
C HIS A 100 -18.44 -2.08 -1.92
N PRO A 101 -19.54 -2.74 -1.52
CA PRO A 101 -19.50 -4.00 -0.79
C PRO A 101 -19.16 -5.16 -1.75
N LEU A 102 -17.93 -5.18 -2.24
CA LEU A 102 -17.45 -6.14 -3.23
C LEU A 102 -15.95 -6.43 -3.07
N LEU A 103 -15.52 -7.50 -3.72
CA LEU A 103 -14.15 -7.86 -3.98
C LEU A 103 -13.94 -7.71 -5.50
N LEU A 104 -13.21 -6.69 -5.94
CA LEU A 104 -13.04 -6.44 -7.37
C LEU A 104 -11.81 -7.18 -7.88
N MET A 105 -12.01 -8.05 -8.86
CA MET A 105 -10.92 -8.71 -9.58
C MET A 105 -10.62 -7.95 -10.87
N LEU A 106 -9.47 -7.28 -10.92
CA LEU A 106 -9.00 -6.52 -12.07
C LEU A 106 -7.47 -6.61 -12.14
N PRO A 107 -6.89 -7.11 -13.25
CA PRO A 107 -5.44 -7.14 -13.42
C PRO A 107 -4.80 -5.75 -13.22
N GLN A 108 -3.62 -5.73 -12.60
CA GLN A 108 -2.91 -4.49 -12.27
C GLN A 108 -2.56 -3.66 -13.51
N ASP A 109 -2.16 -4.28 -14.61
CA ASP A 109 -1.93 -3.63 -15.91
C ASP A 109 -3.16 -2.86 -16.40
N ARG A 110 -4.36 -3.45 -16.26
CA ARG A 110 -5.61 -2.74 -16.61
C ARG A 110 -5.96 -1.66 -15.59
N THR A 111 -5.61 -1.85 -14.32
CA THR A 111 -5.77 -0.83 -13.27
C THR A 111 -4.88 0.38 -13.58
N GLU A 112 -3.61 0.16 -13.91
CA GLU A 112 -2.65 1.20 -14.28
C GLU A 112 -3.10 1.93 -15.55
N ALA A 113 -3.57 1.22 -16.58
CA ALA A 113 -4.11 1.84 -17.78
C ALA A 113 -5.28 2.79 -17.48
N ILE A 114 -6.25 2.36 -16.66
CA ILE A 114 -7.39 3.22 -16.28
C ILE A 114 -6.95 4.42 -15.45
N LEU A 115 -5.93 4.27 -14.58
CA LEU A 115 -5.37 5.38 -13.83
C LEU A 115 -4.59 6.34 -14.74
N ALA A 116 -3.85 5.85 -15.73
CA ALA A 116 -3.15 6.68 -16.71
C ALA A 116 -4.14 7.46 -17.59
N GLU A 117 -5.20 6.81 -18.08
CA GLU A 117 -6.30 7.47 -18.80
C GLU A 117 -6.92 8.59 -17.94
N ALA A 118 -7.15 8.34 -16.64
CA ALA A 118 -7.70 9.34 -15.73
C ALA A 118 -6.72 10.49 -15.40
N LEU A 119 -5.40 10.26 -15.51
CA LEU A 119 -4.37 11.29 -15.37
C LEU A 119 -4.35 12.19 -16.61
N GLU A 120 -4.45 11.61 -17.80
CA GLU A 120 -4.55 12.33 -19.07
C GLU A 120 -5.77 13.25 -19.09
N GLU A 121 -6.91 12.77 -18.61
CA GLU A 121 -8.11 13.60 -18.45
C GLU A 121 -7.96 14.72 -17.40
N ALA A 122 -7.04 14.56 -16.44
CA ALA A 122 -6.67 15.61 -15.49
C ALA A 122 -5.67 16.61 -16.07
N GLY A 123 -5.28 16.45 -17.34
CA GLY A 123 -4.37 17.35 -18.07
C GLY A 123 -2.89 16.94 -18.01
N GLU A 124 -2.57 15.83 -17.35
CA GLU A 124 -1.18 15.41 -17.11
C GLU A 124 -0.88 14.06 -17.76
N SER A 125 0.40 13.76 -17.99
CA SER A 125 0.80 12.47 -18.58
C SER A 125 2.13 11.99 -18.01
N VAL A 126 2.34 10.67 -18.09
CA VAL A 126 3.58 10.05 -17.64
C VAL A 126 4.68 10.25 -18.68
N GLN A 127 5.83 10.72 -18.21
CA GLN A 127 7.07 10.69 -18.99
C GLN A 127 7.67 9.27 -18.91
N TRP A 128 7.26 8.42 -19.85
CA TRP A 128 7.76 7.05 -19.98
C TRP A 128 9.21 7.00 -20.47
N ASN A 129 9.89 5.88 -20.24
CA ASN A 129 11.30 5.69 -20.58
C ASN A 129 12.24 6.76 -19.97
N CYS A 130 11.83 7.39 -18.86
CA CYS A 130 12.58 8.40 -18.14
C CYS A 130 13.01 7.85 -16.78
N ALA A 131 14.30 7.55 -16.63
CA ALA A 131 14.85 7.02 -15.41
C ALA A 131 15.53 8.12 -14.59
N VAL A 132 15.15 8.27 -13.31
CA VAL A 132 15.94 9.08 -12.38
C VAL A 132 17.22 8.30 -12.02
N GLU A 133 18.37 8.91 -12.24
CA GLU A 133 19.69 8.31 -12.00
C GLU A 133 20.32 8.83 -10.70
N SER A 134 20.08 10.10 -10.38
CA SER A 134 20.56 10.70 -9.14
C SER A 134 19.60 11.76 -8.61
N LEU A 135 19.68 11.97 -7.30
CA LEU A 135 18.88 12.91 -6.52
C LEU A 135 19.82 13.60 -5.53
N CYS A 136 19.75 14.92 -5.47
CA CYS A 136 20.57 15.74 -4.57
C CYS A 136 19.69 16.81 -3.90
N GLU A 137 19.59 16.76 -2.58
CA GLU A 137 18.88 17.81 -1.83
C GLU A 137 19.77 19.06 -1.74
N THR A 138 19.16 20.22 -2.02
CA THR A 138 19.80 21.55 -2.00
C THR A 138 19.01 22.47 -1.08
N SER A 139 19.50 23.70 -0.86
CA SER A 139 18.77 24.70 -0.08
C SER A 139 17.43 25.10 -0.72
N ALA A 140 17.31 25.00 -2.05
CA ALA A 140 16.13 25.43 -2.80
C ALA A 140 15.10 24.30 -3.06
N GLY A 141 15.48 23.03 -2.85
CA GLY A 141 14.65 21.88 -3.25
C GLY A 141 15.48 20.63 -3.43
N VAL A 142 15.09 19.78 -4.38
CA VAL A 142 15.82 18.59 -4.80
C VAL A 142 16.12 18.71 -6.29
N GLU A 143 17.39 18.54 -6.65
CA GLU A 143 17.81 18.40 -8.04
C GLU A 143 17.85 16.91 -8.41
N ALA A 144 17.20 16.55 -9.51
CA ALA A 144 17.12 15.19 -10.03
C ALA A 144 17.71 15.14 -11.44
N THR A 145 18.61 14.17 -11.66
CA THR A 145 19.13 13.89 -13.01
C THR A 145 18.35 12.74 -13.60
N LEU A 146 17.73 12.99 -14.75
CA LEU A 146 16.92 12.04 -15.49
C LEU A 146 17.67 11.63 -16.76
N ARG A 147 17.70 10.33 -17.04
CA ARG A 147 17.99 9.81 -18.38
C ARG A 147 16.69 9.70 -19.15
N THR A 148 16.54 10.47 -20.22
CA THR A 148 15.40 10.42 -21.15
C THR A 148 15.85 9.88 -22.52
N PRO A 149 14.91 9.55 -23.43
CA PRO A 149 15.25 9.14 -24.79
C PRO A 149 16.06 10.20 -25.58
N GLU A 150 15.90 11.48 -25.25
CA GLU A 150 16.62 12.60 -25.88
C GLU A 150 17.94 12.94 -25.18
N GLY A 151 18.28 12.24 -24.09
CA GLY A 151 19.52 12.43 -23.33
C GLY A 151 19.28 12.79 -21.86
N ALA A 152 20.34 13.23 -21.18
CA ALA A 152 20.26 13.62 -19.79
C ALA A 152 19.51 14.96 -19.63
N ARG A 153 18.60 15.02 -18.65
CA ARG A 153 17.87 16.24 -18.24
C ARG A 153 17.98 16.45 -16.74
N VAL A 154 17.93 17.71 -16.33
CA VAL A 154 17.90 18.09 -14.91
C VAL A 154 16.51 18.59 -14.56
N VAL A 155 15.98 18.14 -13.43
CA VAL A 155 14.71 18.59 -12.85
C VAL A 155 14.99 19.18 -11.47
N ARG A 156 14.38 20.32 -11.15
CA ARG A 156 14.38 20.89 -9.80
C ARG A 156 12.98 20.79 -9.24
N ALA A 157 12.84 20.05 -8.14
CA ALA A 157 11.57 19.79 -7.49
C ALA A 157 11.56 20.30 -6.06
N ARG A 158 10.44 20.85 -5.57
CA ARG A 158 10.31 21.16 -4.13
C ARG A 158 10.18 19.90 -3.28
N TYR A 159 9.52 18.87 -3.81
CA TYR A 159 9.38 17.55 -3.19
C TYR A 159 9.60 16.42 -4.20
N VAL A 160 10.17 15.31 -3.73
CA VAL A 160 10.33 14.08 -4.51
C VAL A 160 9.62 12.93 -3.83
N ILE A 161 8.73 12.24 -4.56
CA ILE A 161 8.00 11.08 -4.08
C ILE A 161 8.49 9.82 -4.77
N GLY A 162 9.00 8.89 -3.97
CA GLY A 162 9.34 7.53 -4.40
C GLY A 162 8.10 6.67 -4.47
N ALA A 163 7.67 6.37 -5.70
CA ALA A 163 6.70 5.33 -6.06
C ALA A 163 7.38 4.23 -6.91
N ASP A 164 8.71 4.14 -6.83
CA ASP A 164 9.64 3.39 -7.68
C ASP A 164 9.91 1.95 -7.19
N GLY A 165 9.00 1.43 -6.36
CA GLY A 165 8.96 0.04 -5.95
C GLY A 165 10.01 -0.37 -4.92
N MET A 166 10.14 -1.69 -4.71
CA MET A 166 10.97 -2.25 -3.63
C MET A 166 12.42 -1.80 -3.66
N GLN A 167 13.00 -1.57 -4.84
CA GLN A 167 14.40 -1.11 -5.01
C GLN A 167 14.53 0.41 -5.08
N SER A 168 13.57 1.15 -4.51
CA SER A 168 13.47 2.61 -4.55
C SER A 168 14.81 3.33 -4.40
N LEU A 169 15.16 4.11 -5.43
CA LEU A 169 16.29 5.04 -5.42
C LEU A 169 16.00 6.18 -4.45
N VAL A 170 14.76 6.69 -4.46
CA VAL A 170 14.35 7.78 -3.56
C VAL A 170 14.57 7.42 -2.09
N ARG A 171 14.16 6.21 -1.69
CA ARG A 171 14.38 5.72 -0.31
C ARG A 171 15.87 5.64 0.03
N GLN A 172 16.68 5.15 -0.89
CA GLN A 172 18.13 4.99 -0.70
C GLN A 172 18.82 6.35 -0.60
N THR A 173 18.54 7.30 -1.49
CA THR A 173 19.07 8.66 -1.43
C THR A 173 18.67 9.36 -0.14
N ALA A 174 17.42 9.22 0.28
CA ALA A 174 16.95 9.78 1.54
C ALA A 174 17.58 9.10 2.77
N GLY A 175 18.39 8.04 2.60
CA GLY A 175 18.99 7.29 3.71
C GLY A 175 17.94 6.72 4.67
N ILE A 176 16.78 6.34 4.15
CA ILE A 176 15.69 5.78 4.94
C ILE A 176 15.89 4.26 5.03
N GLY A 177 15.98 3.75 6.26
CA GLY A 177 16.12 2.32 6.53
C GLY A 177 14.93 1.51 6.01
N PHE A 178 15.19 0.29 5.55
CA PHE A 178 14.18 -0.62 5.01
C PHE A 178 14.34 -2.01 5.62
N ALA A 179 14.14 -2.07 6.93
CA ALA A 179 14.32 -3.27 7.72
C ALA A 179 13.22 -4.31 7.47
N GLY A 180 13.58 -5.58 7.61
CA GLY A 180 12.65 -6.70 7.64
C GLY A 180 13.25 -8.00 7.11
N HIS A 181 12.40 -9.01 6.89
CA HIS A 181 12.81 -10.37 6.58
C HIS A 181 12.34 -10.80 5.18
N GLN A 182 12.94 -11.86 4.66
CA GLN A 182 12.56 -12.48 3.40
C GLN A 182 12.15 -13.93 3.69
N PHE A 183 11.07 -14.40 3.07
CA PHE A 183 10.73 -15.82 3.12
C PHE A 183 11.66 -16.59 2.18
N GLU A 184 12.07 -17.79 2.60
CA GLU A 184 12.94 -18.64 1.79
C GLU A 184 12.20 -19.21 0.56
N ASP A 185 10.92 -19.55 0.74
CA ASP A 185 10.10 -20.19 -0.30
C ASP A 185 9.86 -19.27 -1.52
N SER A 186 9.98 -19.87 -2.70
CA SER A 186 9.61 -19.25 -3.97
C SER A 186 8.11 -19.40 -4.26
N PHE A 187 7.53 -18.37 -4.88
CA PHE A 187 6.13 -18.35 -5.30
C PHE A 187 6.04 -18.19 -6.80
N VAL A 188 5.00 -18.80 -7.38
CA VAL A 188 4.62 -18.62 -8.77
C VAL A 188 3.26 -17.92 -8.85
N LEU A 189 3.16 -17.02 -9.82
CA LEU A 189 1.94 -16.34 -10.21
C LEU A 189 1.73 -16.59 -11.70
N ALA A 190 0.55 -17.05 -12.09
CA ALA A 190 0.23 -17.27 -13.49
C ALA A 190 -1.21 -16.86 -13.80
N ASP A 191 -1.39 -16.20 -14.94
CA ASP A 191 -2.70 -15.96 -15.53
C ASP A 191 -2.94 -17.02 -16.60
N VAL A 192 -3.98 -17.82 -16.40
CA VAL A 192 -4.24 -19.04 -17.16
C VAL A 192 -5.69 -19.10 -17.65
N GLU A 193 -5.92 -19.90 -18.68
CA GLU A 193 -7.25 -20.34 -19.09
C GLU A 193 -7.50 -21.74 -18.54
N LEU A 194 -8.68 -21.92 -17.94
CA LEU A 194 -9.09 -23.17 -17.33
C LEU A 194 -10.39 -23.67 -17.97
N GLU A 195 -10.46 -24.95 -18.23
CA GLU A 195 -11.70 -25.68 -18.49
C GLU A 195 -12.20 -26.40 -17.24
N GLY A 196 -13.44 -26.90 -17.29
CA GLY A 196 -14.08 -27.59 -16.18
C GLY A 196 -14.66 -26.64 -15.13
N ASN A 197 -15.01 -27.16 -13.95
CA ASN A 197 -15.64 -26.37 -12.90
C ASN A 197 -14.61 -25.73 -11.97
N ALA A 198 -13.89 -24.73 -12.48
CA ALA A 198 -12.86 -23.99 -11.76
C ALA A 198 -13.42 -22.92 -10.79
N GLY A 199 -14.73 -22.66 -10.77
CA GLY A 199 -15.38 -21.67 -9.90
C GLY A 199 -15.15 -20.22 -10.32
N HIS A 200 -16.14 -19.60 -10.97
CA HIS A 200 -16.01 -18.25 -11.54
C HIS A 200 -16.53 -17.12 -10.64
N ASP A 201 -17.10 -17.46 -9.48
CA ASP A 201 -17.91 -16.56 -8.65
C ASP A 201 -17.36 -16.38 -7.22
N GLU A 202 -16.15 -16.89 -6.96
CA GLU A 202 -15.41 -16.69 -5.71
C GLU A 202 -13.89 -16.82 -5.92
N VAL A 203 -13.10 -16.16 -5.07
CA VAL A 203 -11.67 -16.49 -4.93
C VAL A 203 -11.52 -17.68 -3.98
N MET A 204 -10.71 -18.66 -4.34
CA MET A 204 -10.50 -19.85 -3.53
C MET A 204 -9.05 -19.98 -3.10
N LEU A 205 -8.82 -20.08 -1.80
CA LEU A 205 -7.54 -20.47 -1.20
C LEU A 205 -7.65 -21.93 -0.74
N PHE A 206 -6.80 -22.78 -1.29
CA PHE A 206 -6.67 -24.16 -0.86
C PHE A 206 -5.41 -24.31 -0.02
N PHE A 207 -5.57 -24.84 1.20
CA PHE A 207 -4.45 -25.35 1.96
C PHE A 207 -4.15 -26.78 1.51
N SER A 208 -2.86 -27.07 1.31
CA SER A 208 -2.38 -28.41 0.99
C SER A 208 -1.03 -28.66 1.69
N PRO A 209 -0.67 -29.91 2.04
CA PRO A 209 0.61 -30.22 2.68
C PRO A 209 1.85 -29.66 1.96
N PRO A 210 1.94 -29.68 0.61
CA PRO A 210 3.07 -29.09 -0.11
C PRO A 210 3.06 -27.55 -0.16
N GLY A 211 1.99 -26.92 0.32
CA GLY A 211 1.81 -25.47 0.36
C GLY A 211 0.49 -25.00 -0.26
N PRO A 212 0.16 -23.70 -0.14
CA PRO A 212 -1.10 -23.17 -0.61
C PRO A 212 -1.18 -23.04 -2.14
N VAL A 213 -2.40 -23.09 -2.67
CA VAL A 213 -2.73 -22.58 -4.00
C VAL A 213 -3.96 -21.68 -3.91
N VAL A 214 -3.90 -20.52 -4.56
CA VAL A 214 -5.01 -19.61 -4.77
C VAL A 214 -5.45 -19.73 -6.22
N VAL A 215 -6.76 -19.85 -6.43
CA VAL A 215 -7.40 -19.79 -7.75
C VAL A 215 -8.41 -18.65 -7.70
N ALA A 216 -8.19 -17.61 -8.50
CA ALA A 216 -9.03 -16.42 -8.51
C ALA A 216 -9.48 -16.10 -9.94
N PRO A 217 -10.79 -15.99 -10.22
CA PRO A 217 -11.26 -15.65 -11.55
C PRO A 217 -10.92 -14.19 -11.89
N LEU A 218 -10.65 -13.95 -13.17
CA LEU A 218 -10.34 -12.65 -13.76
C LEU A 218 -11.32 -12.34 -14.90
N PRO A 219 -11.45 -11.06 -15.31
CA PRO A 219 -12.19 -10.69 -16.51
C PRO A 219 -11.73 -11.46 -17.76
N GLY A 220 -12.67 -11.77 -18.65
CA GLY A 220 -12.43 -12.48 -19.90
C GLY A 220 -12.25 -13.99 -19.75
N GLY A 221 -12.80 -14.60 -18.69
CA GLY A 221 -12.78 -16.07 -18.49
C GLY A 221 -11.41 -16.62 -18.06
N ARG A 222 -10.46 -15.74 -17.73
CA ARG A 222 -9.12 -16.11 -17.24
C ARG A 222 -9.14 -16.36 -15.74
N PHE A 223 -8.08 -16.98 -15.24
CA PHE A 223 -7.86 -17.21 -13.82
C PHE A 223 -6.44 -16.84 -13.42
N ARG A 224 -6.29 -16.27 -12.24
CA ARG A 224 -5.02 -16.12 -11.57
C ARG A 224 -4.78 -17.28 -10.64
N VAL A 225 -3.67 -17.98 -10.85
CA VAL A 225 -3.16 -19.02 -9.95
C VAL A 225 -1.95 -18.47 -9.21
N VAL A 226 -1.98 -18.54 -7.89
CA VAL A 226 -0.82 -18.21 -7.03
C VAL A 226 -0.51 -19.41 -6.16
N ALA A 227 0.72 -19.91 -6.21
CA ALA A 227 1.11 -21.06 -5.42
C ALA A 227 2.56 -20.94 -4.95
N THR A 228 2.89 -21.68 -3.88
CA THR A 228 4.30 -21.94 -3.56
C THR A 228 4.87 -22.96 -4.53
N LEU A 229 6.06 -22.72 -5.04
CA LEU A 229 6.80 -23.68 -5.85
C LEU A 229 8.28 -23.41 -5.61
N ASP A 230 8.96 -24.29 -4.89
CA ASP A 230 10.36 -24.11 -4.53
C ASP A 230 11.18 -25.38 -4.83
N PRO A 231 12.25 -25.28 -5.65
CA PRO A 231 12.62 -24.10 -6.44
C PRO A 231 11.57 -23.80 -7.53
N ALA A 232 11.30 -22.52 -7.79
CA ALA A 232 10.48 -22.11 -8.92
C ALA A 232 11.31 -22.12 -10.21
N PRO A 233 10.86 -22.77 -11.31
CA PRO A 233 11.57 -22.74 -12.58
C PRO A 233 11.55 -21.33 -13.19
N ASP A 234 12.47 -21.05 -14.10
CA ASP A 234 12.54 -19.77 -14.81
C ASP A 234 11.33 -19.52 -15.71
N HIS A 235 10.76 -20.58 -16.26
CA HIS A 235 9.56 -20.55 -17.06
C HIS A 235 8.55 -21.53 -16.47
N VAL A 236 7.42 -20.98 -16.00
CA VAL A 236 6.32 -21.77 -15.45
C VAL A 236 5.32 -22.01 -16.58
N GLY A 237 5.23 -23.26 -17.03
CA GLY A 237 4.39 -23.71 -18.12
C GLY A 237 3.04 -24.26 -17.67
N ALA A 238 2.21 -24.66 -18.64
CA ALA A 238 0.88 -25.21 -18.38
C ALA A 238 0.93 -26.49 -17.54
N SER A 239 1.93 -27.36 -17.76
CA SER A 239 2.15 -28.58 -16.99
C SER A 239 2.43 -28.32 -15.51
N ASP A 240 3.20 -27.27 -15.20
CA ASP A 240 3.53 -26.90 -13.82
C ASP A 240 2.28 -26.42 -13.08
N ILE A 241 1.48 -25.57 -13.74
CA ILE A 241 0.22 -25.09 -13.17
C ILE A 241 -0.79 -26.24 -13.04
N GLN A 242 -0.90 -27.12 -14.03
CA GLN A 242 -1.77 -28.29 -13.96
C GLN A 242 -1.37 -29.17 -12.77
N HIS A 243 -0.08 -29.46 -12.60
CA HIS A 243 0.42 -30.25 -11.48
C HIS A 243 0.08 -29.61 -10.11
N LEU A 244 0.21 -28.28 -10.00
CA LEU A 244 -0.18 -27.54 -8.79
C LEU A 244 -1.68 -27.66 -8.49
N LEU A 245 -2.53 -27.55 -9.51
CA LEU A 245 -3.97 -27.68 -9.37
C LEU A 245 -4.39 -29.12 -9.01
N ASP A 246 -3.78 -30.13 -9.63
CA ASP A 246 -4.08 -31.54 -9.35
C ASP A 246 -3.68 -31.93 -7.91
N THR A 247 -2.51 -31.46 -7.47
CA THR A 247 -1.96 -31.82 -6.15
C THR A 247 -2.52 -30.99 -4.98
N ARG A 248 -3.07 -29.80 -5.25
CA ARG A 248 -3.44 -28.84 -4.18
C ARG A 248 -4.80 -28.18 -4.36
N GLY A 249 -5.27 -28.06 -5.59
CA GLY A 249 -6.50 -27.39 -5.97
C GLY A 249 -7.75 -28.27 -5.83
N PRO A 250 -8.82 -27.92 -6.55
CA PRO A 250 -10.09 -28.64 -6.47
C PRO A 250 -9.99 -30.04 -7.08
N GLU A 251 -10.57 -31.03 -6.41
CA GLU A 251 -10.53 -32.44 -6.82
C GLU A 251 -11.84 -32.87 -7.48
N GLY A 252 -11.77 -33.71 -8.52
CA GLY A 252 -12.96 -34.25 -9.20
C GLY A 252 -13.78 -33.23 -9.98
N ARG A 253 -13.21 -32.05 -10.27
CA ARG A 253 -13.88 -30.95 -11.01
C ARG A 253 -13.53 -30.85 -12.49
N GLY A 254 -12.69 -31.78 -12.98
CA GLY A 254 -12.22 -31.79 -14.37
C GLY A 254 -11.46 -30.52 -14.76
N VAL A 255 -10.76 -29.87 -13.82
CA VAL A 255 -10.07 -28.61 -14.09
C VAL A 255 -8.83 -28.89 -14.92
N ARG A 256 -8.78 -28.29 -16.12
CA ARG A 256 -7.66 -28.44 -17.07
C ARG A 256 -7.11 -27.09 -17.48
N VAL A 257 -5.79 -26.92 -17.41
CA VAL A 257 -5.08 -25.74 -17.91
C VAL A 257 -4.96 -25.85 -19.43
N THR A 258 -5.62 -24.96 -20.16
CA THR A 258 -5.57 -24.94 -21.63
C THR A 258 -4.50 -23.99 -22.16
N ALA A 259 -4.22 -22.91 -21.45
CA ALA A 259 -3.19 -21.95 -21.81
C ALA A 259 -2.63 -21.22 -20.59
N VAL A 260 -1.33 -20.89 -20.64
CA VAL A 260 -0.69 -19.92 -19.75
C VAL A 260 -0.47 -18.66 -20.55
N ARG A 261 -1.16 -17.57 -20.18
CA ARG A 261 -1.04 -16.27 -20.86
C ARG A 261 0.17 -15.49 -20.36
N TRP A 262 0.48 -15.65 -19.08
CA TRP A 262 1.62 -15.00 -18.44
C TRP A 262 1.96 -15.74 -17.15
N SER A 263 3.24 -15.77 -16.79
CA SER A 263 3.69 -16.28 -15.49
C SER A 263 4.90 -15.52 -14.96
N SER A 264 5.08 -15.54 -13.65
CA SER A 264 6.23 -14.94 -12.97
C SER A 264 6.55 -15.69 -11.69
N ARG A 265 7.84 -15.75 -11.35
CA ARG A 265 8.34 -16.20 -10.06
C ARG A 265 8.78 -15.03 -9.20
N PHE A 266 8.49 -15.10 -7.91
CA PHE A 266 8.91 -14.08 -6.96
C PHE A 266 9.17 -14.68 -5.57
N ARG A 267 9.93 -13.96 -4.76
CA ARG A 267 10.09 -14.25 -3.33
C ARG A 267 9.32 -13.23 -2.53
N ILE A 268 8.81 -13.66 -1.38
CA ILE A 268 8.09 -12.77 -0.49
C ILE A 268 9.11 -12.00 0.37
N HIS A 269 9.04 -10.67 0.29
CA HIS A 269 9.73 -9.78 1.20
C HIS A 269 8.74 -9.18 2.19
N HIS A 270 9.14 -9.06 3.44
CA HIS A 270 8.42 -8.36 4.50
C HIS A 270 9.29 -7.23 5.03
N ARG A 271 9.08 -6.01 4.54
CA ARG A 271 9.86 -4.83 4.93
C ARG A 271 8.98 -3.60 4.98
N VAL A 272 9.28 -2.70 5.90
CA VAL A 272 8.63 -1.38 6.01
C VAL A 272 9.72 -0.36 6.21
N ALA A 273 9.59 0.79 5.56
CA ALA A 273 10.49 1.91 5.73
C ALA A 273 10.39 2.48 7.16
N ASP A 274 11.53 2.79 7.76
CA ASP A 274 11.57 3.32 9.13
C ASP A 274 10.98 4.73 9.24
N ARG A 275 10.93 5.42 8.10
CA ARG A 275 10.27 6.70 7.88
C ARG A 275 9.56 6.70 6.53
N TYR A 276 8.45 7.41 6.43
CA TYR A 276 7.72 7.62 5.17
C TYR A 276 8.04 8.99 4.56
N ARG A 277 8.65 9.87 5.36
CA ARG A 277 9.16 11.17 4.96
C ARG A 277 10.53 11.40 5.57
N ARG A 278 11.45 12.01 4.81
CA ARG A 278 12.64 12.67 5.36
C ARG A 278 12.93 13.93 4.55
N GLY A 279 12.83 15.09 5.21
CA GLY A 279 12.95 16.38 4.54
C GLY A 279 11.95 16.48 3.38
N ARG A 280 12.48 16.65 2.17
CA ARG A 280 11.72 16.80 0.92
C ARG A 280 11.38 15.48 0.22
N TYR A 281 11.81 14.34 0.76
CA TYR A 281 11.56 13.02 0.20
C TYR A 281 10.40 12.32 0.89
N PHE A 282 9.50 11.74 0.09
CA PHE A 282 8.38 10.90 0.56
C PHE A 282 8.39 9.54 -0.12
N LEU A 283 7.80 8.53 0.52
CA LEU A 283 7.67 7.18 -0.03
C LEU A 283 6.20 6.74 -0.02
N VAL A 284 5.75 6.13 -1.12
CA VAL A 284 4.40 5.54 -1.27
C VAL A 284 4.51 4.11 -1.82
N GLY A 285 3.55 3.25 -1.47
CA GLY A 285 3.47 1.88 -1.99
C GLY A 285 4.73 1.05 -1.72
N ASP A 286 5.16 0.27 -2.71
CA ASP A 286 6.27 -0.69 -2.57
C ASP A 286 7.63 -0.04 -2.24
N ALA A 287 7.78 1.28 -2.47
CA ALA A 287 8.95 2.02 -2.00
C ALA A 287 8.97 2.16 -0.48
N ALA A 288 7.79 2.22 0.16
CA ALA A 288 7.61 2.37 1.60
C ALA A 288 7.38 1.03 2.32
N HIS A 289 6.75 0.04 1.69
CA HIS A 289 6.47 -1.25 2.33
C HIS A 289 6.27 -2.36 1.30
N VAL A 290 6.80 -3.53 1.61
CA VAL A 290 6.56 -4.78 0.86
C VAL A 290 6.19 -5.88 1.83
N HIS A 291 5.26 -6.72 1.43
CA HIS A 291 4.75 -7.78 2.28
C HIS A 291 4.23 -8.95 1.45
N SER A 292 3.86 -10.03 2.14
CA SER A 292 3.23 -11.19 1.55
C SER A 292 2.02 -10.81 0.69
N PRO A 293 1.85 -11.43 -0.50
CA PRO A 293 0.69 -11.23 -1.35
C PRO A 293 -0.60 -11.80 -0.74
N ALA A 294 -0.53 -12.46 0.44
CA ALA A 294 -1.70 -12.99 1.12
C ALA A 294 -2.79 -11.92 1.28
N GLY A 295 -3.99 -12.22 0.80
CA GLY A 295 -5.12 -11.29 0.81
C GLY A 295 -5.00 -10.11 -0.17
N GLY A 296 -3.96 -10.06 -1.02
CA GLY A 296 -3.79 -9.06 -2.08
C GLY A 296 -3.74 -7.61 -1.59
N GLN A 297 -2.98 -7.35 -0.52
CA GLN A 297 -3.03 -6.06 0.18
C GLN A 297 -2.07 -4.98 -0.37
N GLY A 298 -1.05 -5.34 -1.16
CA GLY A 298 0.08 -4.44 -1.48
C GLY A 298 -0.34 -3.22 -2.28
N MET A 299 -0.85 -3.46 -3.49
CA MET A 299 -1.41 -2.42 -4.36
C MET A 299 -2.47 -1.57 -3.65
N ASN A 300 -3.39 -2.21 -2.91
CA ASN A 300 -4.44 -1.52 -2.15
C ASN A 300 -3.86 -0.56 -1.10
N THR A 301 -2.84 -1.00 -0.36
CA THR A 301 -2.20 -0.17 0.66
C THR A 301 -1.47 1.01 0.02
N GLY A 302 -0.73 0.78 -1.06
CA GLY A 302 -0.04 1.83 -1.80
C GLY A 302 -0.96 2.88 -2.44
N ILE A 303 -2.11 2.46 -2.99
CA ILE A 303 -3.12 3.40 -3.50
C ILE A 303 -3.66 4.26 -2.36
N VAL A 304 -3.97 3.67 -1.20
CA VAL A 304 -4.47 4.45 -0.06
C VAL A 304 -3.41 5.40 0.49
N ASP A 305 -2.12 5.01 0.48
CA ASP A 305 -1.02 5.92 0.83
C ASP A 305 -1.01 7.15 -0.08
N ALA A 306 -1.11 6.92 -1.40
CA ALA A 306 -1.18 7.97 -2.41
C ALA A 306 -2.39 8.89 -2.21
N CYS A 307 -3.58 8.34 -1.94
CA CYS A 307 -4.78 9.13 -1.64
C CYS A 307 -4.61 9.99 -0.38
N VAL A 308 -3.94 9.49 0.67
CA VAL A 308 -3.71 10.25 1.90
C VAL A 308 -2.68 11.36 1.67
N LEU A 309 -1.56 11.07 1.01
CA LEU A 309 -0.56 12.09 0.70
C LEU A 309 -1.14 13.15 -0.26
N GLY A 310 -1.96 12.73 -1.23
CA GLY A 310 -2.66 13.62 -2.17
C GLY A 310 -3.71 14.54 -1.50
N LYS A 311 -4.14 14.26 -0.27
CA LYS A 311 -4.98 15.16 0.55
C LYS A 311 -4.15 16.11 1.41
N LEU A 312 -2.92 15.74 1.76
CA LEU A 312 -2.05 16.51 2.66
C LEU A 312 -1.16 17.50 1.89
N LEU A 313 -0.55 17.04 0.80
CA LEU A 313 0.45 17.81 0.07
C LEU A 313 -0.12 19.10 -0.56
N PRO A 314 -1.30 19.10 -1.20
CA PRO A 314 -1.90 20.32 -1.73
C PRO A 314 -2.16 21.41 -0.68
N GLU A 315 -2.45 21.04 0.57
CA GLU A 315 -2.67 22.03 1.65
C GLU A 315 -1.39 22.82 1.95
N VAL A 316 -0.23 22.18 1.85
CA VAL A 316 1.08 22.83 2.07
C VAL A 316 1.57 23.56 0.83
N LEU A 317 1.35 23.00 -0.36
CA LEU A 317 1.70 23.66 -1.62
C LEU A 317 0.92 24.97 -1.80
N ALA A 318 -0.37 24.98 -1.46
CA ALA A 318 -1.21 26.17 -1.49
C ALA A 318 -1.01 27.13 -0.29
N GLY A 319 -0.08 26.83 0.64
CA GLY A 319 0.19 27.68 1.80
C GLY A 319 -0.93 27.72 2.86
N ARG A 320 -1.89 26.79 2.83
CA ARG A 320 -2.98 26.70 3.82
C ARG A 320 -2.55 26.02 5.11
N LYS A 321 -1.49 25.20 5.05
CA LYS A 321 -0.90 24.49 6.19
C LYS A 321 0.62 24.60 6.16
N GLU A 322 1.21 24.58 7.35
CA GLU A 322 2.66 24.53 7.53
C GLU A 322 3.24 23.19 7.06
N GLU A 323 4.54 23.18 6.76
CA GLU A 323 5.24 21.98 6.26
C GLU A 323 5.23 20.80 7.25
N SER A 324 5.09 21.05 8.55
CA SER A 324 4.92 20.02 9.59
C SER A 324 3.61 19.24 9.47
N TYR A 325 2.61 19.78 8.75
CA TYR A 325 1.35 19.07 8.50
C TYR A 325 1.56 17.77 7.70
N LEU A 326 2.60 17.73 6.85
CA LEU A 326 2.92 16.53 6.07
C LEU A 326 3.46 15.38 6.94
N ASP A 327 3.90 15.65 8.18
CA ASP A 327 4.32 14.58 9.11
C ASP A 327 3.13 13.68 9.51
N GLY A 328 1.91 14.22 9.39
CA GLY A 328 0.67 13.46 9.55
C GLY A 328 0.55 12.28 8.58
N TYR A 329 1.23 12.33 7.43
CA TYR A 329 1.28 11.22 6.48
C TYR A 329 1.86 9.95 7.13
N GLU A 330 3.01 10.06 7.78
CA GLU A 330 3.65 8.92 8.44
C GLU A 330 2.80 8.42 9.63
N VAL A 331 2.28 9.36 10.43
CA VAL A 331 1.44 9.06 11.61
C VAL A 331 0.22 8.22 11.22
N LEU A 332 -0.39 8.51 10.08
CA LEU A 332 -1.55 7.77 9.59
C LEU A 332 -1.14 6.46 8.90
N ARG A 333 -0.15 6.48 8.00
CA ARG A 333 0.07 5.39 7.05
C ARG A 333 0.98 4.29 7.53
N ARG A 334 2.07 4.63 8.24
CA ARG A 334 3.03 3.61 8.70
C ARG A 334 2.40 2.61 9.68
N PRO A 335 1.56 3.01 10.66
CA PRO A 335 0.82 2.04 11.49
C PRO A 335 -0.17 1.17 10.70
N ALA A 336 -0.74 1.69 9.61
CA ALA A 336 -1.65 0.92 8.75
C ALA A 336 -0.89 -0.17 7.99
N ALA A 337 0.26 0.17 7.39
CA ALA A 337 1.13 -0.79 6.72
C ALA A 337 1.64 -1.88 7.68
N ASN A 338 2.03 -1.51 8.92
CA ASN A 338 2.42 -2.49 9.94
C ASN A 338 1.30 -3.46 10.29
N ARG A 339 0.05 -3.00 10.38
CA ARG A 339 -1.13 -3.87 10.58
C ARG A 339 -1.35 -4.80 9.39
N VAL A 340 -1.12 -4.33 8.16
CA VAL A 340 -1.18 -5.17 6.95
C VAL A 340 -0.10 -6.24 7.02
N LEU A 341 1.16 -5.88 7.30
CA LEU A 341 2.25 -6.85 7.44
C LEU A 341 1.97 -7.92 8.50
N ALA A 342 1.46 -7.52 9.65
CA ALA A 342 1.10 -8.46 10.72
C ALA A 342 -0.01 -9.43 10.28
N LEU A 343 -1.02 -8.92 9.56
CA LEU A 343 -2.11 -9.74 9.03
C LEU A 343 -1.60 -10.72 7.95
N THR A 344 -0.91 -10.21 6.93
CA THR A 344 -0.44 -11.02 5.80
C THR A 344 0.59 -12.05 6.24
N GLY A 345 1.47 -11.68 7.18
CA GLY A 345 2.43 -12.59 7.80
C GLY A 345 1.74 -13.76 8.51
N ARG A 346 0.76 -13.48 9.38
CA ARG A 346 -0.02 -14.52 10.07
C ARG A 346 -0.75 -15.45 9.11
N LEU A 347 -1.36 -14.90 8.04
CA LEU A 347 -2.07 -15.68 7.03
C LEU A 347 -1.11 -16.59 6.25
N THR A 348 0.06 -16.07 5.85
CA THR A 348 1.09 -16.86 5.16
C THR A 348 1.66 -17.94 6.07
N SER A 349 2.04 -17.62 7.31
CA SER A 349 2.53 -18.62 8.26
C SER A 349 1.50 -19.73 8.49
N ALA A 350 0.21 -19.39 8.61
CA ALA A 350 -0.85 -20.39 8.73
C ALA A 350 -1.00 -21.25 7.46
N ALA A 351 -0.85 -20.66 6.28
CA ALA A 351 -0.89 -21.37 5.00
C ALA A 351 0.29 -22.34 4.82
N MET A 352 1.45 -21.99 5.36
CA MET A 352 2.72 -22.72 5.23
C MET A 352 2.98 -23.80 6.29
N LEU A 353 2.02 -24.08 7.17
CA LEU A 353 2.18 -25.10 8.22
C LEU A 353 2.40 -26.51 7.64
N LYS A 354 3.56 -27.11 7.94
CA LYS A 354 3.94 -28.47 7.51
C LYS A 354 3.44 -29.56 8.46
N ASN A 355 3.46 -29.30 9.77
CA ASN A 355 3.09 -30.29 10.80
C ASN A 355 1.59 -30.70 10.72
N PRO A 356 1.25 -32.00 10.66
CA PRO A 356 -0.14 -32.47 10.54
C PRO A 356 -1.07 -32.03 11.66
N VAL A 357 -0.60 -32.03 12.91
CA VAL A 357 -1.38 -31.61 14.08
C VAL A 357 -1.64 -30.10 14.01
N ALA A 358 -0.61 -29.31 13.71
CA ALA A 358 -0.76 -27.86 13.55
C ALA A 358 -1.76 -27.52 12.43
N ARG A 359 -1.74 -28.27 11.32
CA ARG A 359 -2.72 -28.14 10.22
C ARG A 359 -4.14 -28.49 10.67
N ALA A 360 -4.32 -29.55 11.45
CA ALA A 360 -5.64 -29.92 11.98
C ALA A 360 -6.19 -28.81 12.91
N CYS A 361 -5.37 -28.28 13.81
CA CYS A 361 -5.71 -27.14 14.66
C CYS A 361 -6.07 -25.89 13.84
N ARG A 362 -5.27 -25.56 12.82
CA ARG A 362 -5.56 -24.47 11.89
C ARG A 362 -6.91 -24.66 11.19
N ASN A 363 -7.16 -25.84 10.64
CA ASN A 363 -8.40 -26.14 9.91
C ASN A 363 -9.62 -26.05 10.83
N PHE A 364 -9.48 -26.52 12.07
CA PHE A 364 -10.50 -26.35 13.11
C PHE A 364 -10.74 -24.87 13.43
N ALA A 365 -9.69 -24.08 13.61
CA ALA A 365 -9.79 -22.64 13.88
C ALA A 365 -10.50 -21.87 12.74
N PHE A 366 -10.17 -22.14 11.48
CA PHE A 366 -10.91 -21.55 10.34
C PHE A 366 -12.37 -22.01 10.30
N GLY A 367 -12.65 -23.27 10.67
CA GLY A 367 -14.01 -23.76 10.84
C GLY A 367 -14.80 -23.00 11.91
N LEU A 368 -14.15 -22.63 13.03
CA LEU A 368 -14.77 -21.78 14.06
C LEU A 368 -15.02 -20.36 13.54
N ILE A 369 -14.08 -19.74 12.82
CA ILE A 369 -14.28 -18.42 12.20
C ILE A 369 -15.53 -18.43 11.31
N GLY A 370 -15.74 -19.50 10.54
CA GLY A 370 -16.93 -19.64 9.69
C GLY A 370 -18.26 -19.72 10.47
N ARG A 371 -18.23 -20.25 11.70
CA ARG A 371 -19.39 -20.43 12.59
C ARG A 371 -19.73 -19.21 13.43
N PHE A 372 -18.75 -18.37 13.78
CA PHE A 372 -18.95 -17.19 14.63
C PHE A 372 -18.95 -15.89 13.80
N PRO A 373 -20.12 -15.27 13.55
CA PRO A 373 -20.22 -14.08 12.70
C PRO A 373 -19.32 -12.90 13.11
N PRO A 374 -19.09 -12.59 14.40
CA PRO A 374 -18.17 -11.51 14.78
C PRO A 374 -16.73 -11.74 14.29
N MET A 375 -16.20 -12.96 14.45
CA MET A 375 -14.85 -13.32 14.00
C MET A 375 -14.75 -13.25 12.47
N ARG A 376 -15.77 -13.76 11.77
CA ARG A 376 -15.83 -13.68 10.31
C ARG A 376 -15.83 -12.23 9.82
N ARG A 377 -16.70 -11.38 10.39
CA ARG A 377 -16.78 -9.95 10.06
C ARG A 377 -15.49 -9.20 10.33
N GLN A 378 -14.79 -9.56 11.40
CA GLN A 378 -13.47 -8.99 11.70
C GLN A 378 -12.46 -9.35 10.61
N LEU A 379 -12.42 -10.61 10.15
CA LEU A 379 -11.52 -11.03 9.08
C LEU A 379 -11.90 -10.38 7.73
N GLU A 380 -13.20 -10.29 7.41
CA GLU A 380 -13.73 -9.57 6.24
C GLU A 380 -13.31 -8.09 6.26
N GLY A 381 -13.49 -7.41 7.39
CA GLY A 381 -13.06 -6.01 7.59
C GLY A 381 -11.54 -5.82 7.56
N ASN A 382 -10.77 -6.83 7.96
CA ASN A 382 -9.31 -6.81 7.89
C ASN A 382 -8.81 -6.96 6.44
N LEU A 383 -9.37 -7.89 5.67
CA LEU A 383 -8.99 -8.11 4.27
C LEU A 383 -9.48 -6.98 3.36
N SER A 384 -10.70 -6.48 3.56
CA SER A 384 -11.27 -5.40 2.74
C SER A 384 -10.67 -4.01 3.01
N GLY A 385 -9.78 -3.88 4.00
CA GLY A 385 -9.22 -2.59 4.42
C GLY A 385 -10.14 -1.73 5.28
N ILE A 386 -11.42 -2.07 5.41
CA ILE A 386 -12.42 -1.28 6.15
C ILE A 386 -12.04 -1.06 7.61
N SER A 387 -11.44 -2.06 8.26
CA SER A 387 -10.89 -1.97 9.63
C SER A 387 -9.81 -0.90 9.79
N ARG A 388 -9.18 -0.44 8.71
CA ARG A 388 -8.11 0.55 8.67
C ARG A 388 -8.56 1.92 8.15
N ARG A 389 -9.86 2.13 7.89
CA ARG A 389 -10.39 3.40 7.36
C ARG A 389 -9.98 4.63 8.18
N ALA A 390 -9.91 4.51 9.51
CA ALA A 390 -9.46 5.61 10.38
C ALA A 390 -8.03 6.09 10.06
N ALA A 391 -7.15 5.19 9.62
CA ALA A 391 -5.78 5.48 9.23
C ALA A 391 -5.66 6.09 7.81
N ALA A 392 -6.78 6.42 7.17
CA ALA A 392 -6.85 7.19 5.93
C ALA A 392 -7.56 8.55 6.10
N ARG A 393 -8.08 8.84 7.31
CA ARG A 393 -8.80 10.08 7.60
C ARG A 393 -7.83 11.18 8.03
N VAL A 394 -7.57 12.11 7.12
CA VAL A 394 -6.77 13.31 7.40
C VAL A 394 -7.39 14.17 8.51
N SER A 395 -8.72 14.21 8.62
CA SER A 395 -9.42 14.90 9.73
C SER A 395 -9.13 14.31 11.12
N ALA A 396 -8.55 13.11 11.21
CA ALA A 396 -8.11 12.52 12.47
C ALA A 396 -6.77 13.09 12.97
N LEU A 397 -6.03 13.81 12.12
CA LEU A 397 -4.90 14.62 12.55
C LEU A 397 -5.48 15.76 13.40
N LYS A 398 -5.26 15.70 14.72
CA LYS A 398 -5.59 16.82 15.60
C LYS A 398 -4.91 18.07 15.03
N ALA A 399 -5.61 19.20 15.01
CA ALA A 399 -4.95 20.49 14.84
C ALA A 399 -3.82 20.54 15.88
N GLY A 400 -2.57 20.70 15.44
CA GLY A 400 -1.44 20.84 16.34
C GLY A 400 -1.67 21.99 17.33
N PRO A 401 -0.99 22.01 18.48
CA PRO A 401 -1.11 23.11 19.43
C PRO A 401 -0.58 24.39 18.77
N GLY A 402 -1.47 25.26 18.30
CA GLY A 402 -1.09 26.45 17.54
C GLY A 402 -2.21 27.49 17.38
N SER A 403 -3.24 27.47 18.23
CA SER A 403 -4.29 28.49 18.21
C SER A 403 -4.98 28.69 19.56
N ALA A 404 -4.20 28.73 20.65
CA ALA A 404 -4.66 29.20 21.94
C ALA A 404 -3.54 30.04 22.58
N GLU A 405 -3.55 31.33 22.26
CA GLU A 405 -3.05 32.47 23.05
C GLU A 405 -2.72 33.59 22.06
N HIS A 406 -3.74 34.34 21.66
CA HIS A 406 -3.68 35.76 21.28
C HIS A 406 -5.12 36.25 21.41
N GLY A 407 -5.49 36.68 22.61
CA GLY A 407 -6.82 37.21 22.87
C GLY A 407 -7.20 37.20 24.34
N ALA A 408 -6.62 38.12 25.12
CA ALA A 408 -7.31 38.85 26.18
C ALA A 408 -6.31 39.78 26.91
N GLU A 409 -5.91 40.87 26.25
CA GLU A 409 -5.56 42.09 26.99
C GLU A 409 -6.82 42.97 27.02
N GLY A 410 -7.30 43.28 28.21
CA GLY A 410 -8.28 44.35 28.43
C GLY A 410 -9.55 43.94 29.18
N ALA A 411 -9.50 43.90 30.52
CA ALA A 411 -10.57 44.44 31.35
C ALA A 411 -10.09 44.64 32.80
N ARG A 412 -10.12 45.89 33.23
CA ARG A 412 -9.91 46.36 34.61
C ARG A 412 -11.05 45.90 35.52
N HIS A 413 -10.73 45.52 36.75
CA HIS A 413 -11.46 45.72 38.02
C HIS A 413 -10.83 44.72 39.00
N GLY A 414 -10.17 45.10 40.09
CA GLY A 414 -10.70 45.87 41.21
C GLY A 414 -10.26 45.09 42.45
N SER A 415 -9.43 45.71 43.29
CA SER A 415 -8.97 45.13 44.56
C SER A 415 -10.15 44.75 45.46
N PRO A 416 -9.96 43.80 46.38
CA PRO A 416 -9.93 44.28 47.75
C PRO A 416 -8.81 43.67 48.60
N SER A 417 -8.34 44.55 49.48
CA SER A 417 -7.60 44.35 50.71
C SER A 417 -8.02 43.13 51.54
N GLY A 418 -7.03 42.46 52.12
CA GLY A 418 -7.19 41.46 53.18
C GLY A 418 -5.84 41.18 53.83
N ASP A 419 -5.57 41.95 54.87
CA ASP A 419 -4.41 41.92 55.77
C ASP A 419 -4.21 40.55 56.44
N TRP A 420 -2.98 40.28 56.91
CA TRP A 420 -2.59 39.52 58.12
C TRP A 420 -1.17 38.93 57.99
N GLY A 421 -0.26 39.46 58.81
CA GLY A 421 0.58 38.59 59.63
C GLY A 421 2.05 38.46 59.23
N ARG A 422 2.87 39.36 59.77
CA ARG A 422 4.33 39.19 59.94
C ARG A 422 4.67 37.92 60.72
N SER A 423 5.73 37.19 60.33
CA SER A 423 6.75 36.71 61.30
C SER A 423 8.05 36.26 60.61
N SER A 424 9.14 36.95 60.98
CA SER A 424 10.51 36.47 61.25
C SER A 424 11.27 35.48 60.33
N ILE A 425 12.27 36.06 59.66
CA ILE A 425 13.64 35.58 59.33
C ILE A 425 14.30 34.92 60.58
N PRO A 426 15.19 33.88 60.49
CA PRO A 426 16.53 34.08 59.95
C PRO A 426 17.25 33.00 59.11
N GLN A 427 18.09 33.60 58.25
CA GLN A 427 19.31 33.19 57.56
C GLN A 427 19.99 31.86 57.93
N GLY A 428 20.50 31.20 56.88
CA GLY A 428 21.61 30.25 56.91
C GLY A 428 22.13 29.98 55.50
N THR A 429 23.20 30.67 55.10
CA THR A 429 24.05 30.42 53.91
C THR A 429 25.28 29.57 54.33
N PRO A 430 26.27 29.25 53.47
CA PRO A 430 26.29 28.32 52.31
C PRO A 430 27.44 27.27 52.42
N ALA A 431 27.53 26.29 51.53
CA ALA A 431 28.78 25.64 51.03
C ALA A 431 28.37 24.46 50.10
N GLY A 432 28.86 24.37 48.86
CA GLY A 432 30.13 23.69 48.51
C GLY A 432 29.90 22.17 48.49
N GLY A 433 30.15 21.37 47.46
CA GLY A 433 30.88 21.46 46.20
C GLY A 433 31.04 20.03 45.66
N THR A 434 31.46 19.92 44.40
CA THR A 434 32.20 18.79 43.79
C THR A 434 31.55 17.39 43.60
N THR A 435 31.16 17.10 42.35
CA THR A 435 31.67 16.05 41.40
C THR A 435 31.63 14.52 41.76
N PRO A 436 31.81 13.59 40.78
CA PRO A 436 30.95 12.39 40.65
C PRO A 436 31.69 11.03 40.75
N GLN A 437 30.94 9.93 40.78
CA GLN A 437 31.34 8.54 40.48
C GLN A 437 30.04 7.69 40.54
N ARG A 438 29.67 6.78 39.62
CA ARG A 438 30.37 5.91 38.66
C ARG A 438 29.50 5.68 37.43
#